data_AF-A0A409WG71-F1
#
_entry.id   AF-A0A409WG71-F1
#
_cell.length_a   1.000
_cell.length_b   1.000
_cell.length_c   1.000
_cell.angle_alpha   90.00
_cell.angle_beta   90.00
_cell.angle_gamma   90.00
#
_symmetry.space_group_name_H-M   'P 1'
#
loop_
_entity.id
_entity.type
_entity.pdbx_description
1 polymer ?
#
loop_
_entity_poly.entity_id
_entity_poly.type
_entity_poly.pdbx_seq_one_letter_code
_entity_poly.pdbx_strand_id
1 'polypeptide(L)'
;MNLHRGLCPRLSLSSTIFVTRRTFVSADAPPRVPPPRDPSLFQLGPGPSARPAESIPTAKKFLESIGRGMAEKVDQNMGWDELWKLDGKALRKTGLAVRDRRRYLLWCMEKFRLGFPLSEFVHEPTPKKTIRGWGPKVQNGKRIRSRRIKDKTKKVVT
;
A
#
# COMPACT_ATOMS: atom_id res chain seq x y z
N MET A 1 -55.95 -15.13 -47.31
CA MET A 1 -55.57 -16.43 -46.71
C MET A 1 -54.08 -16.43 -46.40
N ASN A 2 -53.73 -17.06 -45.28
CA ASN A 2 -52.40 -17.52 -44.85
C ASN A 2 -51.41 -16.50 -44.25
N LEU A 3 -51.64 -16.25 -42.96
CA LEU A 3 -50.63 -15.93 -41.94
C LEU A 3 -49.55 -17.02 -41.91
N HIS A 4 -48.28 -16.63 -41.98
CA HIS A 4 -47.18 -17.47 -41.46
C HIS A 4 -46.39 -16.67 -40.43
N ARG A 5 -46.62 -17.04 -39.17
CA ARG A 5 -45.88 -16.59 -37.99
C ARG A 5 -44.53 -17.30 -37.96
N GLY A 6 -43.45 -16.57 -38.24
CA GLY A 6 -42.09 -17.04 -37.96
C GLY A 6 -41.81 -16.97 -36.45
N LEU A 7 -41.61 -18.12 -35.83
CA LEU A 7 -41.28 -18.30 -34.43
C LEU A 7 -39.89 -17.70 -34.13
N CYS A 8 -39.83 -16.72 -33.21
CA CYS A 8 -38.58 -16.25 -32.62
C CYS A 8 -38.00 -17.33 -31.70
N PRO A 9 -36.74 -17.78 -31.87
CA PRO A 9 -36.07 -18.55 -30.83
C PRO A 9 -35.76 -17.62 -29.65
N ARG A 10 -36.51 -17.81 -28.57
CA ARG A 10 -36.28 -17.20 -27.26
C ARG A 10 -34.96 -17.75 -26.72
N LEU A 11 -33.87 -17.00 -26.90
CA LEU A 11 -32.60 -17.28 -26.23
C LEU A 11 -32.84 -17.20 -24.72
N SER A 12 -32.98 -18.37 -24.10
CA SER A 12 -32.94 -18.59 -22.67
C SER A 12 -31.55 -18.19 -22.19
N LEU A 13 -31.43 -16.96 -21.67
CA LEU A 13 -30.30 -16.56 -20.83
C LEU A 13 -30.42 -17.33 -19.51
N SER A 14 -29.96 -18.58 -19.50
CA SER A 14 -29.70 -19.32 -18.27
C SER A 14 -28.61 -18.57 -17.53
N SER A 15 -29.06 -17.74 -16.60
CA SER A 15 -28.21 -16.98 -15.71
C SER A 15 -27.59 -18.00 -14.75
N THR A 16 -26.44 -18.57 -15.11
CA THR A 16 -25.61 -19.28 -14.15
C THR A 16 -25.11 -18.26 -13.15
N ILE A 17 -25.92 -18.05 -12.12
CA ILE A 17 -25.54 -17.42 -10.87
C ILE A 17 -24.35 -18.25 -10.39
N PHE A 18 -23.13 -17.73 -10.56
CA PHE A 18 -21.98 -18.21 -9.82
C PHE A 18 -22.29 -17.93 -8.35
N VAL A 19 -22.94 -18.90 -7.71
CA VAL A 19 -23.00 -19.00 -6.27
C VAL A 19 -21.54 -19.10 -5.84
N THR A 20 -20.98 -17.98 -5.38
CA THR A 20 -19.76 -18.00 -4.60
C THR A 20 -20.00 -18.92 -3.41
N ARG A 21 -19.64 -20.20 -3.56
CA ARG A 21 -19.54 -21.14 -2.47
C ARG A 21 -18.48 -20.57 -1.54
N ARG A 22 -18.93 -19.86 -0.51
CA ARG A 22 -18.16 -19.69 0.72
C ARG A 22 -17.90 -21.11 1.19
N THR A 23 -16.70 -21.62 0.94
CA THR A 23 -16.27 -22.90 1.51
C THR A 23 -16.28 -22.70 3.02
N PHE A 24 -17.31 -23.19 3.69
CA PHE A 24 -17.29 -23.36 5.13
C PHE A 24 -16.11 -24.28 5.41
N VAL A 25 -15.09 -23.72 6.06
CA VAL A 25 -13.99 -24.53 6.60
C VAL A 25 -14.61 -25.41 7.67
N SER A 26 -14.44 -26.73 7.55
CA SER A 26 -14.99 -27.70 8.50
C SER A 26 -14.56 -27.36 9.93
N ALA A 27 -15.46 -27.48 10.90
CA ALA A 27 -15.17 -27.22 12.32
C ALA A 27 -14.08 -28.16 12.86
N ASP A 28 -13.97 -29.36 12.26
CA ASP A 28 -12.97 -30.37 12.61
C ASP A 28 -11.61 -30.15 11.94
N ALA A 29 -11.44 -29.07 11.15
CA ALA A 29 -10.14 -28.77 10.57
C ALA A 29 -9.16 -28.41 11.70
N PRO A 30 -7.95 -29.01 11.73
CA PRO A 30 -6.94 -28.64 12.72
C PRO A 30 -6.65 -27.13 12.60
N PRO A 31 -6.36 -26.45 13.73
CA PRO A 31 -6.02 -25.04 13.70
C PRO A 31 -4.87 -24.85 12.71
N ARG A 32 -5.00 -23.88 11.79
CA ARG A 32 -3.92 -23.54 10.87
C ARG A 32 -2.75 -23.00 11.69
N VAL A 33 -1.83 -23.87 12.05
CA VAL A 33 -0.58 -23.48 12.68
C VAL A 33 0.22 -22.73 11.60
N PRO A 34 0.67 -21.49 11.85
CA PRO A 34 1.58 -20.85 10.91
C PRO A 34 2.81 -21.74 10.73
N PRO A 35 3.40 -21.78 9.53
CA PRO A 35 4.62 -22.54 9.31
C PRO A 35 5.70 -22.09 10.32
N PRO A 36 6.51 -23.02 10.85
CA PRO A 36 7.63 -22.66 11.71
C PRO A 36 8.52 -21.66 10.95
N ARG A 37 8.91 -20.57 11.63
CA ARG A 37 9.81 -19.57 11.04
C ARG A 37 11.18 -20.21 10.86
N ASP A 38 11.65 -20.28 9.61
CA ASP A 38 13.01 -20.72 9.32
C ASP A 38 14.03 -19.73 9.92
N PRO A 39 14.87 -20.15 10.88
CA PRO A 39 15.84 -19.26 11.52
C PRO A 39 16.97 -18.85 10.57
N SER A 40 17.20 -19.59 9.48
CA SER A 40 18.19 -19.26 8.44
C SER A 40 17.81 -18.05 7.58
N LEU A 41 16.50 -17.73 7.49
CA LEU A 41 16.01 -16.52 6.80
C LEU A 41 16.14 -15.27 7.67
N PHE A 42 16.38 -15.42 8.96
CA PHE A 42 16.80 -14.34 9.83
C PHE A 42 18.32 -14.45 9.95
N GLN A 43 19.03 -13.72 9.10
CA GLN A 43 20.45 -13.47 9.38
C GLN A 43 20.55 -13.01 10.84
N LEU A 44 21.45 -13.64 11.61
CA LEU A 44 21.78 -13.23 12.97
C LEU A 44 22.32 -11.81 12.89
N GLY A 45 21.41 -10.83 12.88
CA GLY A 45 21.76 -9.46 12.68
C GLY A 45 22.56 -8.92 13.87
N PRO A 46 23.17 -7.74 13.70
CA PRO A 46 23.95 -7.12 14.78
C PRO A 46 23.04 -6.99 16.00
N GLY A 47 23.50 -7.52 17.14
CA GLY A 47 22.72 -7.78 18.36
C GLY A 47 22.00 -6.57 19.00
N PRO A 48 21.62 -6.63 20.28
CA PRO A 48 20.60 -5.77 20.88
C PRO A 48 20.87 -4.24 20.77
N SER A 49 22.13 -3.84 20.63
CA SER A 49 22.50 -2.52 20.10
C SER A 49 23.01 -2.74 18.68
N ALA A 50 22.21 -2.37 17.67
CA ALA A 50 22.58 -2.52 16.28
C ALA A 50 23.88 -1.73 16.04
N ARG A 51 25.02 -2.44 16.05
CA ARG A 51 26.34 -1.82 15.85
C ARG A 51 26.28 -1.02 14.55
N PRO A 52 26.86 0.20 14.51
CA PRO A 52 26.91 0.96 13.27
C PRO A 52 27.54 0.06 12.20
N ALA A 53 26.77 -0.24 11.16
CA ALA A 53 27.32 -0.95 10.02
C ALA A 53 28.41 -0.06 9.40
N GLU A 54 29.45 -0.64 8.82
CA GLU A 54 30.50 0.15 8.13
C GLU A 54 29.91 1.08 7.06
N SER A 55 28.80 0.67 6.45
CA SER A 55 28.04 1.45 5.48
C SER A 55 27.25 2.62 6.07
N ILE A 56 26.90 2.58 7.37
CA ILE A 56 26.04 3.57 8.03
C ILE A 56 26.59 3.90 9.42
N PRO A 57 27.58 4.80 9.50
CA PRO A 57 28.22 5.16 10.76
C PRO A 57 27.39 6.14 11.62
N THR A 58 26.40 6.83 11.04
CA THR A 58 25.70 7.95 11.70
C THR A 58 24.18 7.80 11.65
N ALA A 59 23.49 8.23 12.70
CA ALA A 59 22.03 8.21 12.82
C ALA A 59 21.36 9.00 11.69
N LYS A 60 21.93 10.16 11.34
CA LYS A 60 21.48 10.99 10.22
C LYS A 60 21.50 10.24 8.89
N LYS A 61 22.59 9.52 8.59
CA LYS A 61 22.72 8.73 7.36
C LYS A 61 21.69 7.60 7.29
N PHE A 62 21.40 6.96 8.43
CA PHE A 62 20.34 5.97 8.52
C PHE A 62 18.96 6.58 8.21
N LEU A 63 18.62 7.71 8.81
CA LEU A 63 17.34 8.38 8.58
C LEU A 63 17.18 8.90 7.15
N GLU A 64 18.26 9.38 6.53
CA GLU A 64 18.30 9.76 5.11
C GLU A 64 18.06 8.55 4.20
N SER A 65 18.76 7.43 4.47
CA SER A 65 18.64 6.21 3.68
C SER A 65 17.26 5.57 3.72
N ILE A 66 16.52 5.73 4.83
CA ILE A 66 15.15 5.22 4.99
C ILE A 66 14.12 6.09 4.22
N GLY A 67 14.44 7.36 3.93
CA GLY A 67 13.58 8.26 3.19
C GLY A 67 12.31 8.70 3.93
N ARG A 68 11.23 8.98 3.19
CA ARG A 68 9.93 9.53 3.68
C ARG A 68 10.03 10.84 4.50
N GLY A 69 11.09 11.60 4.26
CA GLY A 69 11.38 12.83 5.01
C GLY A 69 11.66 12.57 6.48
N MET A 70 12.19 11.39 6.85
CA MET A 70 12.45 11.06 8.26
C MET A 70 13.56 11.90 8.88
N ALA A 71 14.56 12.30 8.09
CA ALA A 71 15.63 13.20 8.53
C ALA A 71 15.13 14.61 8.93
N GLU A 72 13.96 15.04 8.46
CA GLU A 72 13.37 16.34 8.82
C GLU A 72 12.46 16.24 10.05
N LYS A 73 11.86 15.06 10.27
CA LYS A 73 10.86 14.83 11.32
C LYS A 73 11.44 14.39 12.66
N VAL A 74 12.66 13.84 12.64
CA VAL A 74 13.40 13.42 13.81
C VAL A 74 14.57 14.37 14.01
N ASP A 75 14.91 14.68 15.26
CA ASP A 75 16.02 15.57 15.57
C ASP A 75 17.33 15.07 14.93
N GLN A 76 17.90 15.89 14.06
CA GLN A 76 19.05 15.54 13.22
C GLN A 76 20.35 15.30 14.01
N ASN A 77 20.39 15.81 15.24
CA ASN A 77 21.56 15.78 16.11
C ASN A 77 21.56 14.60 17.10
N MET A 78 20.58 13.69 17.02
CA MET A 78 20.56 12.52 17.92
C MET A 78 21.75 11.61 17.66
N GLY A 79 22.36 11.14 18.75
CA GLY A 79 23.41 10.13 18.70
C GLY A 79 22.88 8.78 18.18
N TRP A 80 23.77 7.92 17.69
CA TRP A 80 23.41 6.56 17.26
C TRP A 80 22.72 5.80 18.38
N ASP A 81 23.32 5.77 19.57
CA ASP A 81 22.77 5.04 20.71
C ASP A 81 21.44 5.62 21.22
N GLU A 82 21.25 6.93 21.11
CA GLU A 82 20.02 7.59 21.48
C GLU A 82 18.88 7.17 20.55
N LEU A 83 19.14 7.16 19.24
CA LEU A 83 18.18 6.72 18.22
C LEU A 83 17.69 5.29 18.51
N TRP A 84 18.59 4.38 18.86
CA TRP A 84 18.26 2.97 19.11
C TRP A 84 17.57 2.70 20.46
N LYS A 85 17.65 3.66 21.39
CA LYS A 85 16.90 3.64 22.66
C LYS A 85 15.50 4.25 22.54
N LEU A 86 15.15 4.82 21.38
CA LEU A 86 13.84 5.48 21.21
C LEU A 86 12.69 4.49 21.21
N ASP A 87 11.81 4.66 22.17
CA ASP A 87 10.53 3.98 22.22
C ASP A 87 9.44 4.70 21.42
N GLY A 88 8.44 3.94 20.98
CA GLY A 88 7.26 4.51 20.33
C GLY A 88 6.49 5.54 21.18
N LYS A 89 6.67 5.54 22.51
CA LYS A 89 6.15 6.57 23.42
C LYS A 89 6.99 7.85 23.37
N ALA A 90 8.32 7.75 23.33
CA ALA A 90 9.23 8.89 23.17
C ALA A 90 8.99 9.58 21.82
N LEU A 91 8.91 8.80 20.74
CA LEU A 91 8.58 9.28 19.38
C LEU A 91 7.16 9.89 19.26
N ARG A 92 6.26 9.61 20.21
CA ARG A 92 4.95 10.29 20.24
C ARG A 92 5.07 11.71 20.77
N LYS A 93 5.96 11.93 21.75
CA LYS A 93 6.17 13.23 22.38
C LYS A 93 6.78 14.24 21.40
N THR A 94 7.58 13.76 20.45
CA THR A 94 8.15 14.57 19.35
C THR A 94 7.14 14.92 18.24
N GLY A 95 5.87 14.53 18.38
CA GLY A 95 4.82 14.90 17.43
C GLY A 95 4.72 14.03 16.17
N LEU A 96 5.46 12.91 16.10
CA LEU A 96 5.40 12.03 14.93
C LEU A 96 4.03 11.35 14.78
N ALA A 97 3.53 11.34 13.54
CA ALA A 97 2.33 10.60 13.19
C ALA A 97 2.53 9.10 13.42
N VAL A 98 1.45 8.39 13.77
CA VAL A 98 1.47 6.93 14.07
C VAL A 98 2.05 6.11 12.92
N ARG A 99 1.76 6.50 11.67
CA ARG A 99 2.26 5.87 10.45
C ARG A 99 3.78 5.90 10.38
N ASP A 100 4.38 7.04 10.72
CA ASP A 100 5.81 7.25 10.58
C ASP A 100 6.56 6.62 11.77
N ARG A 101 6.12 6.87 13.01
CA ARG A 101 6.80 6.33 14.20
C ARG A 101 6.72 4.80 14.35
N ARG A 102 5.49 4.23 14.34
CA ARG A 102 5.28 2.81 14.69
C ARG A 102 5.37 1.88 13.48
N ARG A 103 4.74 2.28 12.37
CA ARG A 103 4.63 1.39 11.20
C ARG A 103 5.85 1.44 10.31
N TYR A 104 6.65 2.51 10.39
CA TYR A 104 7.79 2.68 9.51
C TYR A 104 9.13 2.71 10.26
N LEU A 105 9.38 3.71 11.11
CA LEU A 105 10.70 3.88 11.74
C LEU A 105 11.09 2.68 12.60
N LEU A 106 10.26 2.31 13.59
CA LEU A 106 10.53 1.15 14.45
C LEU A 106 10.59 -0.17 13.67
N TRP A 107 9.81 -0.30 12.59
CA TRP A 107 9.88 -1.47 11.73
C TRP A 107 11.18 -1.53 10.94
N CYS A 108 11.68 -0.40 10.42
CA CYS A 108 12.97 -0.31 9.75
C CYS A 108 14.11 -0.63 10.72
N MET A 109 14.05 -0.12 11.94
CA MET A 109 14.99 -0.44 13.01
C MET A 109 15.02 -1.94 13.31
N GLU A 110 13.85 -2.56 13.44
CA GLU A 110 13.76 -4.00 13.69
C GLU A 110 14.30 -4.81 12.51
N LYS A 111 14.00 -4.41 11.27
CA LYS A 111 14.57 -5.04 10.07
C LYS A 111 16.09 -4.93 10.00
N PHE A 112 16.63 -3.79 10.39
CA PHE A 112 18.08 -3.59 10.47
C PHE A 112 18.72 -4.46 11.56
N ARG A 113 18.07 -4.60 12.73
CA ARG A 113 18.50 -5.54 13.79
C ARG A 113 18.51 -7.01 13.34
N LEU A 114 17.62 -7.36 12.43
CA LEU A 114 17.57 -8.69 11.82
C LEU A 114 18.54 -8.85 10.64
N GLY A 115 19.37 -7.84 10.36
CA GLY A 115 20.41 -7.91 9.33
C GLY A 115 19.92 -7.73 7.89
N PHE A 116 18.66 -7.32 7.66
CA PHE A 116 18.19 -7.07 6.30
C PHE A 116 18.87 -5.84 5.68
N PRO A 117 19.30 -5.89 4.41
CA PRO A 117 19.86 -4.74 3.73
C PRO A 117 18.78 -3.65 3.51
N LEU A 118 19.13 -2.38 3.76
CA LEU A 118 18.18 -1.26 3.66
C LEU A 118 17.52 -1.14 2.29
N SER A 119 18.27 -1.40 1.22
CA SER A 119 17.78 -1.28 -0.16
C SER A 119 16.55 -2.15 -0.43
N GLU A 120 16.37 -3.24 0.29
CA GLU A 120 15.28 -4.20 0.05
C GLU A 120 13.95 -3.68 0.60
N PHE A 121 13.97 -3.02 1.75
CA PHE A 121 12.74 -2.69 2.48
C PHE A 121 12.42 -1.19 2.52
N VAL A 122 13.35 -0.34 2.10
CA VAL A 122 13.11 1.09 1.98
C VAL A 122 12.21 1.34 0.78
N HIS A 123 11.04 1.89 1.05
CA HIS A 123 10.07 2.25 0.03
C HIS A 123 9.68 3.71 0.16
N GLU A 124 9.84 4.43 -0.94
CA GLU A 124 9.37 5.80 -1.09
C GLU A 124 7.88 5.94 -0.75
N PRO A 125 7.46 7.13 -0.28
CA PRO A 125 6.05 7.35 -0.03
C PRO A 125 5.28 7.22 -1.34
N THR A 126 4.21 6.42 -1.31
CA THR A 126 3.36 6.26 -2.49
C THR A 126 2.86 7.63 -2.96
N PRO A 127 3.05 7.98 -4.25
CA PRO A 127 2.65 9.29 -4.75
C PRO A 127 1.13 9.45 -4.61
N LYS A 128 0.71 10.69 -4.41
CA LYS A 128 -0.72 11.00 -4.30
C LYS A 128 -1.40 10.64 -5.61
N LYS A 129 -2.53 9.91 -5.53
CA LYS A 129 -3.36 9.63 -6.70
C LYS A 129 -3.80 10.93 -7.37
N THR A 130 -3.42 11.11 -8.63
CA THR A 130 -3.80 12.28 -9.45
C THR A 130 -5.30 12.29 -9.74
N ILE A 131 -5.88 11.12 -10.03
CA ILE A 131 -7.28 10.96 -10.41
C ILE A 131 -8.00 10.10 -9.36
N ARG A 132 -9.15 10.58 -8.84
CA ARG A 132 -10.03 9.83 -7.94
C ARG A 132 -11.25 9.32 -8.73
N GLY A 133 -11.43 8.01 -8.78
CA GLY A 133 -12.51 7.33 -9.50
C GLY A 133 -12.10 6.83 -10.89
N TRP A 134 -12.59 5.64 -11.25
CA TRP A 134 -12.40 5.01 -12.56
C TRP A 134 -13.77 4.60 -13.10
N GLY A 135 -14.06 4.96 -14.34
CA GLY A 135 -15.25 4.49 -15.04
C GLY A 135 -15.62 5.36 -16.24
N PRO A 136 -16.51 4.90 -17.13
CA PRO A 136 -16.87 5.61 -18.36
C PRO A 136 -17.37 7.04 -18.11
N LYS A 137 -17.94 7.27 -16.92
CA LYS A 137 -18.49 8.54 -16.48
C LYS A 137 -17.45 9.49 -15.88
N VAL A 138 -16.24 9.04 -15.52
CA VAL A 138 -15.19 9.86 -14.91
C VAL A 138 -13.87 9.54 -15.60
N GLN A 139 -13.51 10.34 -16.60
CA GLN A 139 -12.21 10.26 -17.29
C GLN A 139 -11.35 11.45 -16.83
N ASN A 140 -10.07 11.20 -16.55
CA ASN A 140 -9.09 12.24 -16.16
C ASN A 140 -9.54 13.10 -14.96
N GLY A 141 -10.30 12.52 -14.03
CA GLY A 141 -10.85 13.20 -12.85
C GLY A 141 -12.04 14.13 -13.14
N LYS A 142 -12.46 14.26 -14.40
CA LYS A 142 -13.66 15.02 -14.81
C LYS A 142 -14.82 14.06 -15.04
N ARG A 143 -15.96 14.35 -14.43
CA ARG A 143 -17.18 13.58 -14.64
C ARG A 143 -17.80 13.94 -15.98
N ILE A 144 -17.67 13.05 -16.96
CA ILE A 144 -18.31 13.18 -18.26
C ILE A 144 -19.82 13.00 -18.06
N ARG A 145 -20.59 14.03 -18.38
CA ARG A 145 -22.03 13.90 -18.62
C ARG A 145 -22.18 13.67 -20.12
N SER A 146 -23.07 12.77 -20.54
CA SER A 146 -23.42 12.63 -21.95
C SER A 146 -23.85 14.00 -22.47
N ARG A 147 -22.97 14.65 -23.23
CA ARG A 147 -23.32 15.88 -23.91
C ARG A 147 -24.25 15.45 -25.03
N ARG A 148 -25.57 15.65 -24.86
CA ARG A 148 -26.44 15.91 -26.01
C ARG A 148 -25.83 17.16 -26.65
N ILE A 149 -25.05 16.97 -27.71
CA ILE A 149 -24.49 18.06 -28.50
C ILE A 149 -25.70 18.85 -29.01
N LYS A 150 -26.02 19.97 -28.36
CA LYS A 150 -26.83 21.03 -28.96
C LYS A 150 -25.82 21.97 -29.56
N ASP A 151 -25.42 21.73 -30.80
CA ASP A 151 -24.68 22.69 -31.61
C ASP A 151 -25.53 23.95 -31.73
N LYS A 152 -25.28 24.93 -30.87
CA LYS A 152 -25.99 26.22 -30.88
C LYS A 152 -25.19 27.34 -31.54
N THR A 153 -24.03 27.04 -32.11
CA THR A 153 -23.15 28.07 -32.67
C THR A 153 -22.47 27.60 -33.94
N LYS A 154 -23.22 27.66 -35.04
CA LYS A 154 -22.71 28.18 -36.30
C LYS A 154 -23.73 29.20 -36.80
N LYS A 155 -23.59 30.47 -36.41
CA LYS A 155 -24.20 31.54 -37.18
C LYS A 155 -23.46 31.56 -38.50
N VAL A 156 -24.15 31.15 -39.57
CA VAL A 156 -23.70 31.37 -40.94
C VAL A 156 -23.56 32.88 -41.09
N VAL A 157 -22.34 33.36 -41.30
CA VAL A 157 -22.10 34.74 -41.72
C VAL A 157 -22.36 34.73 -43.22
N THR A 158 -23.43 35.44 -43.61
CA THR A 158 -23.83 35.69 -45.00
C THR A 158 -22.81 36.56 -45.70
#